data_AF-A0A821NGB4-F1
#
_entry.id   AF-A0A821NGB4-F1
#
_cell.length_a   1.000
_cell.length_b   1.000
_cell.length_c   1.000
_cell.angle_alpha   90.00
_cell.angle_beta   90.00
_cell.angle_gamma   90.00
#
_symmetry.space_group_name_H-M   'P 1'
#
loop_
_entity.id
_entity.type
_entity.pdbx_description
1 polymer ?
#
loop_
_entity_poly.entity_id
_entity_poly.type
_entity_poly.pdbx_seq_one_letter_code
_entity_poly.pdbx_strand_id
1 'polypeptide(L)'
;LPVAFCLMPNRRTATYSELFQRLEQEATMMGKQFDPRHIISDFEAALILVIRQKFPAATHTRCMFHFNQSVHRKIMDLGLGTDYAQDASTREQCKQLMALCLMPVSEVE
;
A
#
# COMPACT_ATOMS: atom_id res chain seq x y z
N LEU A 1 4.03 -10.46 13.97
CA LEU A 1 3.79 -11.82 13.42
C LEU A 1 2.72 -11.71 12.35
N PRO A 2 2.91 -12.31 11.16
CA PRO A 2 1.86 -12.38 10.14
C PRO A 2 0.68 -13.22 10.65
N VAL A 3 -0.55 -12.77 10.38
CA VAL A 3 -1.78 -13.41 10.88
C VAL A 3 -2.38 -14.37 9.84
N ALA A 4 -2.17 -14.10 8.55
CA ALA A 4 -2.61 -14.94 7.45
C ALA A 4 -1.68 -14.78 6.25
N PHE A 5 -1.59 -15.83 5.43
CA PHE A 5 -0.92 -15.81 4.13
C PHE A 5 -1.91 -16.24 3.06
N CYS A 6 -1.90 -15.56 1.91
CA CYS A 6 -2.71 -15.92 0.77
C CYS A 6 -1.85 -15.91 -0.49
N LEU A 7 -1.85 -17.02 -1.22
CA LEU A 7 -1.28 -17.10 -2.55
C LEU A 7 -2.36 -16.66 -3.55
N MET A 8 -2.11 -15.57 -4.26
CA MET A 8 -3.06 -15.04 -5.24
C MET A 8 -2.55 -15.22 -6.67
N PRO A 9 -3.42 -15.57 -7.62
CA PRO A 9 -3.02 -15.76 -9.02
C PRO A 9 -2.73 -14.45 -9.75
N ASN A 10 -3.27 -13.33 -9.28
CA ASN A 10 -3.11 -12.02 -9.90
C ASN A 10 -3.52 -10.89 -8.94
N ARG A 11 -3.38 -9.67 -9.45
CA ARG A 11 -3.59 -8.37 -8.80
C ARG A 11 -4.88 -7.69 -9.30
N ARG A 12 -6.00 -8.42 -9.29
CA ARG A 12 -7.30 -7.94 -9.81
C ARG A 12 -8.32 -7.78 -8.70
N THR A 13 -9.28 -6.87 -8.92
CA THR A 13 -10.37 -6.57 -7.98
C THR A 13 -11.15 -7.82 -7.59
N ALA A 14 -11.51 -8.67 -8.55
CA ALA A 14 -12.22 -9.93 -8.29
C ALA A 14 -11.47 -10.83 -7.28
N THR A 15 -10.16 -10.99 -7.47
CA THR A 15 -9.31 -11.82 -6.60
C THR A 15 -9.19 -11.23 -5.19
N TYR A 16 -9.06 -9.91 -5.05
CA TYR A 16 -9.07 -9.27 -3.73
C TYR A 16 -10.43 -9.35 -3.03
N SER A 17 -11.53 -9.20 -3.76
CA SER A 17 -12.87 -9.32 -3.19
C SER A 17 -13.10 -10.71 -2.60
N GLU A 18 -12.68 -11.75 -3.33
CA GLU A 18 -12.71 -13.14 -2.89
C GLU A 18 -11.82 -13.36 -1.65
N LEU A 19 -10.58 -12.84 -1.66
CA LEU A 19 -9.69 -12.88 -0.49
C LEU A 19 -10.37 -12.35 0.78
N PHE A 20 -10.92 -11.13 0.71
CA PHE A 20 -11.58 -10.54 1.89
C PHE A 20 -12.84 -11.30 2.30
N GLN A 21 -13.58 -11.85 1.34
CA GLN A 21 -14.75 -12.68 1.65
C GLN A 21 -14.33 -13.94 2.40
N ARG A 22 -13.22 -14.57 1.98
CA ARG A 22 -12.70 -15.75 2.67
C ARG A 22 -12.20 -15.41 4.07
N LEU A 23 -11.49 -14.30 4.24
CA LEU A 23 -11.04 -13.83 5.57
C LEU A 23 -12.21 -13.57 6.52
N GLU A 24 -13.30 -12.98 6.03
CA GLU A 24 -14.52 -12.73 6.80
C GLU A 24 -15.23 -14.04 7.22
N GLN A 25 -15.29 -15.02 6.32
CA GLN A 25 -15.82 -16.35 6.62
C GLN A 25 -15.01 -17.07 7.69
N GLU A 26 -13.68 -17.08 7.56
CA GLU A 26 -12.79 -17.71 8.55
C GLU A 26 -12.89 -17.01 9.92
N ALA A 27 -12.97 -15.68 9.95
CA ALA A 27 -13.18 -14.93 11.19
C ALA A 27 -14.52 -15.30 11.85
N THR A 28 -15.59 -15.38 11.05
CA THR A 28 -16.93 -15.76 11.51
C THR A 28 -16.95 -17.17 12.11
N MET A 29 -16.27 -18.13 11.46
CA MET A 29 -16.11 -19.50 11.97
C MET A 29 -15.38 -19.55 13.33
N MET A 30 -14.50 -18.58 13.59
CA MET A 30 -13.83 -18.43 14.88
C MET A 30 -14.65 -17.63 15.92
N GLY A 31 -15.90 -17.29 15.61
CA GLY A 31 -16.76 -16.47 16.46
C GLY A 31 -16.31 -15.00 16.55
N LYS A 32 -15.58 -14.51 15.55
CA LYS A 32 -15.05 -13.13 15.50
C LYS A 32 -15.72 -12.35 14.37
N GLN A 33 -15.91 -11.05 14.60
CA GLN A 33 -16.33 -10.12 13.56
C GLN A 33 -15.09 -9.57 12.83
N PHE A 34 -15.12 -9.60 11.50
CA PHE A 34 -14.09 -9.00 10.65
C PHE A 34 -14.49 -7.59 10.20
N ASP A 35 -14.32 -6.62 11.10
CA ASP A 35 -14.65 -5.20 10.84
C ASP A 35 -13.45 -4.29 11.14
N PRO A 36 -12.48 -4.19 10.22
CA PRO A 36 -11.28 -3.39 10.42
C PRO A 36 -11.60 -1.89 10.39
N ARG A 37 -11.27 -1.17 11.47
CA ARG A 37 -11.40 0.31 11.53
C ARG A 37 -10.29 1.06 10.79
N HIS A 38 -9.11 0.44 10.70
CA HIS A 38 -7.94 1.00 10.06
C HIS A 38 -7.34 -0.04 9.13
N ILE A 39 -7.09 0.37 7.88
CA ILE A 39 -6.48 -0.49 6.88
C ILE A 39 -5.29 0.26 6.31
N ILE A 40 -4.14 -0.41 6.29
CA ILE A 40 -2.92 0.08 5.63
C ILE A 40 -2.62 -0.92 4.52
N SER A 41 -2.53 -0.46 3.27
CA SER A 41 -2.21 -1.33 2.14
C SER A 41 -1.20 -0.68 1.21
N ASP A 42 -0.63 -1.47 0.30
CA ASP A 42 0.19 -0.93 -0.78
C ASP A 42 -0.66 -0.06 -1.75
N PHE A 43 0.03 0.69 -2.61
CA PHE A 43 -0.54 1.59 -3.60
C PHE A 43 -1.13 0.86 -4.83
N GLU A 44 -1.78 -0.28 -4.61
CA GLU A 44 -2.35 -1.06 -5.69
C GLU A 44 -3.81 -0.67 -5.94
N ALA A 45 -4.10 -0.19 -7.15
CA ALA A 45 -5.40 0.37 -7.50
C ALA A 45 -6.57 -0.62 -7.28
N ALA A 46 -6.36 -1.88 -7.67
CA ALA A 46 -7.37 -2.93 -7.50
C ALA A 46 -7.69 -3.19 -6.02
N LEU A 47 -6.67 -3.31 -5.17
CA LEU A 47 -6.81 -3.48 -3.73
C LEU A 47 -7.49 -2.26 -3.08
N ILE A 48 -7.09 -1.05 -3.50
CA ILE A 48 -7.69 0.19 -3.02
C ILE A 48 -9.19 0.25 -3.31
N LEU A 49 -9.60 -0.10 -4.52
CA LEU A 49 -11.01 -0.10 -4.90
C LEU A 49 -11.81 -1.09 -4.03
N VAL A 50 -11.31 -2.31 -3.86
CA VAL A 50 -11.99 -3.35 -3.08
C VAL A 50 -12.11 -2.96 -1.61
N ILE A 51 -11.06 -2.40 -1.01
CA ILE A 51 -11.09 -1.94 0.38
C ILE A 51 -12.15 -0.86 0.56
N ARG A 52 -12.19 0.15 -0.34
CA ARG A 52 -13.19 1.22 -0.28
C ARG A 52 -14.62 0.72 -0.43
N GLN A 53 -14.84 -0.29 -1.27
CA GLN A 53 -16.16 -0.89 -1.48
C GLN A 53 -16.60 -1.75 -0.29
N LYS A 54 -15.69 -2.56 0.27
CA LYS A 54 -16.02 -3.49 1.37
C LYS A 54 -16.03 -2.84 2.75
N PHE A 55 -15.15 -1.87 2.97
CA PHE A 55 -14.96 -1.23 4.28
C PHE A 55 -15.07 0.30 4.16
N PRO A 56 -16.22 0.84 3.73
CA PRO A 56 -16.38 2.27 3.48
C PRO A 56 -16.23 3.13 4.74
N ALA A 57 -16.48 2.56 5.92
CA ALA A 57 -16.31 3.23 7.21
C ALA A 57 -14.87 3.17 7.75
N ALA A 58 -14.00 2.35 7.15
CA ALA A 58 -12.63 2.19 7.60
C ALA A 58 -11.74 3.34 7.12
N THR A 59 -10.84 3.81 7.99
CA THR A 59 -9.77 4.71 7.57
C THR A 59 -8.74 3.91 6.79
N HIS A 60 -8.73 4.10 5.46
CA HIS A 60 -7.79 3.44 4.56
C HIS A 60 -6.62 4.37 4.21
N THR A 61 -5.43 4.06 4.72
CA THR A 61 -4.17 4.74 4.36
C THR A 61 -3.27 3.82 3.54
N ARG A 62 -2.25 4.39 2.90
CA ARG A 62 -1.28 3.62 2.12
C ARG A 62 0.00 3.40 2.89
N CYS A 63 0.66 2.28 2.60
CA CYS A 63 1.91 1.90 3.25
C CYS A 63 3.08 2.74 2.71
N MET A 64 3.49 3.74 3.50
CA MET A 64 4.67 4.56 3.19
C MET A 64 5.96 3.73 3.09
N PHE A 65 6.07 2.66 3.89
CA PHE A 65 7.26 1.82 3.87
C PHE A 65 7.47 1.14 2.50
N HIS A 66 6.44 0.47 1.97
CA HIS A 66 6.55 -0.19 0.66
C HIS A 66 6.62 0.81 -0.49
N PHE A 67 6.00 1.99 -0.35
CA PHE A 67 6.15 3.08 -1.32
C PHE A 67 7.59 3.58 -1.37
N ASN A 68 8.17 3.99 -0.24
CA ASN A 68 9.54 4.48 -0.15
C ASN A 68 10.53 3.42 -0.61
N GLN A 69 10.31 2.14 -0.26
CA GLN A 69 11.12 1.03 -0.76
C GLN A 69 11.04 0.90 -2.29
N SER A 70 9.87 1.07 -2.88
CA SER A 70 9.70 1.00 -4.33
C SER A 70 10.37 2.18 -5.04
N VAL A 71 10.28 3.39 -4.49
CA VAL A 71 11.03 4.56 -4.98
C VAL A 71 12.54 4.31 -4.87
N HIS A 72 13.03 3.83 -3.72
CA HIS A 72 14.45 3.54 -3.52
C HIS A 72 14.97 2.49 -4.51
N ARG A 73 14.23 1.40 -4.74
CA ARG A 73 14.57 0.41 -5.77
C ARG A 73 14.68 1.07 -7.14
N LYS A 74 13.75 1.95 -7.50
CA LYS A 74 13.80 2.66 -8.77
C LYS A 74 15.02 3.56 -8.90
N ILE A 75 15.44 4.24 -7.83
CA ILE A 75 16.68 5.04 -7.80
C ILE A 75 17.89 4.13 -8.10
N MET A 76 17.96 2.95 -7.48
CA MET A 76 19.04 1.99 -7.74
C MET A 76 19.00 1.48 -9.19
N ASP A 77 17.82 1.12 -9.69
CA ASP A 77 17.63 0.59 -11.05
C ASP A 77 18.03 1.61 -12.15
N LEU A 78 17.94 2.91 -11.83
CA LEU A 78 18.36 4.00 -12.72
C LEU A 78 19.87 4.28 -12.64
N GLY A 79 20.64 3.55 -11.81
CA GLY A 79 22.06 3.77 -11.61
C GLY A 79 22.41 4.97 -10.72
N LEU A 80 21.41 5.61 -10.10
CA LEU A 80 21.56 6.82 -9.28
C LEU A 80 21.97 6.50 -7.83
N GLY A 81 22.41 5.27 -7.54
CA GLY A 81 22.71 4.84 -6.18
C GLY A 81 23.86 5.60 -5.53
N THR A 82 24.92 5.88 -6.30
CA THR A 82 26.05 6.69 -5.83
C THR A 82 25.64 8.13 -5.58
N ASP A 83 24.88 8.73 -6.50
CA ASP A 83 24.41 10.12 -6.37
C ASP A 83 23.48 10.27 -5.18
N TYR A 84 22.55 9.34 -4.97
CA TYR A 84 21.69 9.32 -3.79
C TYR A 84 22.47 9.20 -2.46
N ALA A 85 23.58 8.45 -2.46
CA ALA A 85 24.41 8.28 -1.27
C ALA A 85 25.29 9.50 -0.98
N GLN A 86 25.90 10.10 -2.02
CA GLN A 86 26.96 11.09 -1.87
C GLN A 86 26.51 12.54 -2.10
N ASP A 87 25.47 12.77 -2.91
CA ASP A 87 24.94 14.10 -3.18
C ASP A 87 23.71 14.41 -2.31
N ALA A 88 23.84 15.44 -1.48
CA ALA A 88 22.77 15.88 -0.59
C ALA A 88 21.57 16.45 -1.38
N SER A 89 21.81 17.12 -2.52
CA SER A 89 20.74 17.72 -3.32
C SER A 89 19.85 16.63 -3.94
N THR A 90 20.47 15.65 -4.59
CA THR A 90 19.80 14.47 -5.17
C THR A 90 19.01 13.71 -4.10
N ARG A 91 19.61 13.48 -2.93
CA ARG A 91 18.91 12.80 -1.83
C ARG A 91 17.70 13.58 -1.34
N GLU A 92 17.79 14.91 -1.25
CA GLU A 92 16.67 15.75 -0.84
C GLU A 92 15.53 15.70 -1.87
N GLN A 93 15.83 15.83 -3.17
CA GLN A 93 14.84 15.68 -4.24
C GLN A 93 14.15 14.32 -4.21
N CYS A 94 14.91 13.24 -3.95
CA CYS A 94 14.34 11.90 -3.80
C CYS A 94 13.40 11.79 -2.58
N LYS A 95 13.74 12.45 -1.46
CA LYS A 95 12.85 12.50 -0.28
C LYS A 95 11.59 13.32 -0.55
N GLN A 96 11.69 14.42 -1.28
CA GLN A 96 10.54 15.21 -1.71
C GLN A 96 9.61 14.36 -2.58
N LEU A 97 10.16 13.58 -3.52
CA LEU A 97 9.40 12.62 -4.33
C LEU A 97 8.68 11.58 -3.44
N MET A 98 9.37 11.04 -2.43
CA MET A 98 8.78 10.11 -1.46
C MET A 98 7.69 10.76 -0.58
N ALA A 99 7.71 12.08 -0.42
CA ALA A 99 6.72 12.82 0.36
C ALA A 99 5.46 13.21 -0.44
N LEU A 100 5.47 13.10 -1.78
CA LEU A 100 4.35 13.52 -2.63
C LEU A 100 3.01 12.87 -2.25
N CYS A 101 3.01 11.62 -1.80
CA CYS A 101 1.78 10.95 -1.38
C CYS A 101 1.18 11.49 -0.07
N LEU A 102 1.88 12.39 0.63
CA LEU A 102 1.39 13.12 1.81
C LEU A 102 0.83 14.50 1.45
N MET A 103 1.03 14.94 0.21
CA MET A 103 0.57 16.24 -0.25
C MET A 103 -0.96 16.26 -0.42
N PRO A 104 -1.65 17.35 -0.03
CA PRO A 104 -3.06 17.52 -0.32
C PRO A 104 -3.31 17.44 -1.83
N VAL A 105 -4.43 16.82 -2.23
CA VAL A 105 -4.78 16.69 -3.66
C VAL A 105 -4.91 18.06 -4.34
N SER A 106 -5.28 19.10 -3.59
CA SER A 106 -5.37 20.49 -4.09
C SER A 106 -4.01 21.13 -4.44
N GLU A 107 -2.91 20.53 -4.00
CA GLU A 107 -1.54 21.03 -4.23
C GLU A 107 -0.81 20.22 -5.31
N VAL A 108 -1.44 19.19 -5.86
CA VAL A 108 -0.91 18.39 -6.98
C VAL A 108 -1.46 18.97 -8.29
N GLU A 109 -0.63 19.72 -9.02
CA GLU A 109 -0.93 20.29 -10.35
C GLU A 109 -0.94 19.25 -11.48
#